data_AF-A0A1B2JF42-F1
#
_entry.id   AF-A0A1B2JF42-F1
#
_cell.length_a   1.000
_cell.length_b   1.000
_cell.length_c   1.000
_cell.angle_alpha   90.00
_cell.angle_beta   90.00
_cell.angle_gamma   90.00
#
_symmetry.space_group_name_H-M   'P 1'
#
loop_
_entity.id
_entity.type
_entity.pdbx_description
1 polymer ?
#
loop_
_entity_poly.entity_id
_entity_poly.type
_entity_poly.pdbx_seq_one_letter_code
_entity_poly.pdbx_strand_id
1 'polypeptide(L)'
;MIDKETNTPQKPFRSSRFVNSSPVGPSGSSLEQMEQRMNSRNQKIFRPMSSPIRKAYSLVASPRSPTKRAHYVSTRLQKKRQEKAVQNRGGLEQMEEFVMKNEYYQYVEELENQARLNSIDPEMLEFDPNDDQALQLQQQELEEMIRLEQEELEALAATFENNLNLNSQAE
;
A
#
# COMPACT_ATOMS: atom_id res chain seq x y z
N MET A 1 -46.56 17.94 30.33
CA MET A 1 -46.04 16.62 30.74
C MET A 1 -44.53 16.72 30.76
N ILE A 2 -43.97 16.68 31.97
CA ILE A 2 -42.62 16.27 32.37
C ILE A 2 -41.45 16.81 31.54
N ASP A 3 -40.88 17.90 32.07
CA ASP A 3 -39.51 18.36 31.85
C ASP A 3 -38.50 17.27 32.24
N LYS A 4 -37.48 17.05 31.39
CA LYS A 4 -36.23 16.39 31.79
C LYS A 4 -35.04 17.16 31.25
N GLU A 5 -34.60 18.09 32.06
CA GLU A 5 -33.28 18.71 31.99
C GLU A 5 -32.19 17.63 32.09
N THR A 6 -31.41 17.42 31.04
CA THR A 6 -30.16 16.67 31.12
C THR A 6 -29.06 17.60 31.61
N ASN A 7 -28.97 17.68 32.93
CA ASN A 7 -27.93 18.37 33.68
C ASN A 7 -26.59 17.63 33.50
N THR A 8 -25.77 18.05 32.53
CA THR A 8 -24.39 17.57 32.38
C THR A 8 -23.46 18.55 33.08
N PRO A 9 -22.63 18.12 34.05
CA PRO A 9 -21.73 19.03 34.74
C PRO A 9 -20.64 19.53 33.78
N GLN A 10 -20.69 20.83 33.47
CA GLN A 10 -19.60 21.57 32.83
C GLN A 10 -18.31 21.39 33.65
N LYS A 11 -17.37 20.61 33.12
CA LYS A 11 -15.99 20.62 33.61
C LYS A 11 -15.42 22.02 33.36
N PRO A 12 -14.72 22.64 34.32
CA PRO A 12 -14.13 23.95 34.09
C PRO A 12 -13.15 23.86 32.93
N PHE A 13 -13.32 24.74 31.94
CA PHE A 13 -12.31 25.05 30.93
C PHE A 13 -11.03 25.46 31.67
N ARG A 14 -10.14 24.51 31.95
CA ARG A 14 -8.74 24.84 32.20
C ARG A 14 -8.24 25.38 30.88
N SER A 15 -8.11 26.71 30.83
CA SER A 15 -7.38 27.45 29.81
C SER A 15 -6.01 26.78 29.61
N SER A 16 -5.95 25.84 28.67
CA SER A 16 -4.73 25.37 28.06
C SER A 16 -4.28 26.48 27.11
N ARG A 17 -3.74 27.56 27.69
CA ARG A 17 -2.83 28.45 26.99
C ARG A 17 -1.48 27.73 26.84
N PHE A 18 -1.51 26.63 26.09
CA PHE A 18 -0.41 26.29 25.21
C PHE A 18 -0.93 26.65 23.82
N VAL A 19 -0.92 27.95 23.56
CA VAL A 19 -0.83 28.47 22.21
C VAL A 19 0.43 27.83 21.62
N ASN A 20 0.25 26.75 20.87
CA ASN A 20 1.18 26.41 19.80
C ASN A 20 1.01 27.49 18.75
N SER A 21 1.48 28.71 19.06
CA SER A 21 1.71 29.72 18.07
C SER A 21 2.78 29.15 17.16
N SER A 22 2.37 28.70 15.97
CA SER A 22 3.29 28.55 14.86
C SER A 22 4.09 29.85 14.77
N PRO A 23 5.42 29.82 14.95
CA PRO A 23 6.20 31.03 14.81
C PRO A 23 6.14 31.42 13.33
N VAL A 24 5.46 32.52 13.03
CA VAL A 24 5.56 33.18 11.74
C VAL A 24 6.94 33.82 11.69
N GLY A 25 7.85 33.19 10.93
CA GLY A 25 9.10 33.78 10.46
C GLY A 25 10.26 32.79 10.29
N PRO A 26 11.31 33.15 9.52
CA PRO A 26 11.28 33.66 8.15
C PRO A 26 11.11 32.50 7.14
N SER A 27 10.76 32.83 5.91
CA SER A 27 10.62 31.92 4.77
C SER A 27 11.94 31.22 4.41
N GLY A 28 12.26 30.14 5.12
CA GLY A 28 13.34 29.20 4.77
C GLY A 28 12.75 27.84 4.37
N SER A 29 13.45 27.12 3.49
CA SER A 29 13.03 25.78 3.04
C SER A 29 12.83 24.85 4.23
N SER A 30 11.89 23.89 4.14
CA SER A 30 11.56 22.96 5.22
C SER A 30 12.77 22.24 5.83
N LEU A 31 13.84 22.08 5.04
CA LEU A 31 15.07 21.41 5.45
C LEU A 31 15.93 22.29 6.39
N GLU A 32 16.01 23.59 6.10
CA GLU A 32 16.79 24.55 6.88
C GLU A 32 16.16 24.80 8.27
N GLN A 33 14.83 24.80 8.34
CA GLN A 33 14.12 24.82 9.63
C GLN A 33 14.36 23.56 10.46
N MET A 34 14.50 22.40 9.82
CA MET A 34 14.78 21.14 10.52
C MET A 34 16.19 21.14 11.10
N GLU A 35 17.16 21.65 10.36
CA GLU A 35 18.56 21.77 10.78
C GLU A 35 18.71 22.73 11.98
N GLN A 36 18.06 23.90 11.94
CA GLN A 36 18.03 24.82 13.08
C GLN A 36 17.40 24.21 14.34
N ARG A 37 16.36 23.37 14.19
CA ARG A 37 15.75 22.63 15.31
C ARG A 37 16.69 21.59 15.91
N MET A 38 17.44 20.87 15.08
CA MET A 38 18.45 19.91 15.57
C MET A 38 19.59 20.63 16.31
N ASN A 39 20.12 21.72 15.73
CA ASN A 39 21.23 22.48 16.31
C ASN A 39 20.85 23.13 17.65
N SER A 40 19.66 23.72 17.75
CA SER A 40 19.17 24.31 19.01
C SER A 40 18.89 23.26 20.09
N ARG A 41 18.45 22.06 19.73
CA ARG A 41 18.27 20.94 20.67
C ARG A 41 19.61 20.42 21.18
N ASN A 42 20.60 20.26 20.29
CA ASN A 42 21.94 19.80 20.66
C ASN A 42 22.64 20.80 21.59
N GLN A 43 22.50 22.11 21.36
CA GLN A 43 23.07 23.11 22.25
C GLN A 43 22.47 23.08 23.67
N LYS A 44 21.22 22.66 23.86
CA LYS A 44 20.62 22.53 25.20
C LYS A 44 21.11 21.29 25.95
N ILE A 45 21.48 20.24 25.23
CA ILE A 45 21.89 18.95 25.80
C ILE A 45 23.39 18.95 26.13
N PHE A 46 24.21 19.60 25.31
CA PHE A 46 25.67 19.61 25.46
C PHE A 46 26.24 20.82 26.22
N ARG A 47 25.39 21.75 26.68
CA ARG A 47 25.86 22.81 27.59
C ARG A 47 25.98 22.24 29.01
N PRO A 48 27.13 22.41 29.68
CA PRO A 48 27.25 22.04 31.08
C PRO A 48 26.26 22.90 31.88
N MET A 49 25.24 22.24 32.45
CA MET A 49 24.28 22.87 33.36
C MET A 49 25.01 23.14 34.68
N SER A 50 25.53 24.36 34.86
CA SER A 50 26.21 24.78 36.09
C SER A 50 25.20 25.01 37.22
N SER A 51 24.67 23.94 37.80
CA SER A 51 24.00 24.03 39.10
C SER A 51 25.04 24.09 40.24
N PRO A 52 24.88 24.94 41.28
CA PRO A 52 25.82 25.00 42.39
C PRO A 52 25.86 23.67 43.14
N ILE A 53 27.01 22.99 43.09
CA ILE A 53 27.26 21.76 43.85
C ILE A 53 27.39 22.15 45.33
N ARG A 54 26.38 21.84 46.15
CA ARG A 54 26.55 21.87 47.62
C ARG A 54 27.60 20.80 47.96
N LYS A 55 28.66 21.21 48.65
CA LYS A 55 29.75 20.35 49.10
C LYS A 55 29.21 19.28 50.07
N ALA A 56 28.85 18.12 49.54
CA ALA A 56 28.68 16.91 50.34
C ALA A 56 30.03 16.19 50.33
N TYR A 57 30.68 16.18 51.49
CA TYR A 57 31.91 15.46 51.73
C TYR A 57 31.66 13.95 51.64
N SER A 58 32.57 13.27 50.94
CA SER A 58 32.98 11.87 51.14
C SER A 58 31.90 10.79 51.05
N LEU A 59 31.98 9.95 50.01
CA LEU A 59 32.61 8.63 50.10
C LEU A 59 32.53 7.99 48.72
N VAL A 60 33.63 7.38 48.30
CA VAL A 60 33.80 6.67 47.02
C VAL A 60 32.63 5.70 46.82
N ALA A 61 31.67 6.07 45.98
CA ALA A 61 30.63 5.17 45.52
C ALA A 61 31.29 4.22 44.49
N SER A 62 31.77 3.09 44.99
CA SER A 62 32.13 1.94 44.16
C SER A 62 31.04 1.73 43.10
N PRO A 63 31.37 1.60 41.80
CA PRO A 63 30.38 1.27 40.80
C PRO A 63 29.88 -0.14 41.09
N ARG A 64 28.77 -0.26 41.84
CA ARG A 64 28.04 -1.52 41.95
C ARG A 64 27.67 -1.92 40.53
N SER A 65 28.25 -3.03 40.09
CA SER A 65 27.93 -3.66 38.80
C SER A 65 26.41 -3.76 38.64
N PRO A 66 25.88 -3.55 37.42
CA PRO A 66 24.45 -3.59 37.20
C PRO A 66 23.97 -4.98 37.54
N THR A 67 23.25 -5.10 38.66
CA THR A 67 22.58 -6.33 39.05
C THR A 67 21.58 -6.66 37.95
N LYS A 68 21.68 -7.86 37.37
CA LYS A 68 20.90 -8.38 36.23
C LYS A 68 19.36 -8.37 36.42
N ARG A 69 18.85 -7.83 37.53
CA ARG A 69 17.42 -7.68 37.83
C ARG A 69 16.76 -6.42 37.26
N ALA A 70 17.52 -5.45 36.76
CA ALA A 70 16.95 -4.17 36.27
C ALA A 70 16.25 -4.26 34.90
N HIS A 71 16.39 -5.36 34.16
CA HIS A 71 15.88 -5.44 32.77
C HIS A 71 14.39 -5.80 32.63
N TYR A 72 13.71 -6.21 33.71
CA TYR A 72 12.33 -6.69 33.60
C TYR A 72 11.23 -5.66 33.89
N VAL A 73 11.56 -4.50 34.48
CA VAL A 73 10.55 -3.49 34.87
C VAL A 73 10.31 -2.46 33.76
N SER A 74 11.28 -2.23 32.86
CA SER A 74 11.11 -1.27 31.75
C SER A 74 10.09 -1.74 30.70
N THR A 75 9.87 -3.05 30.58
CA THR A 75 9.03 -3.65 29.52
C THR A 75 7.56 -3.24 29.66
N ARG A 76 7.00 -3.22 30.87
CA ARG A 76 5.58 -2.89 31.09
C ARG A 76 5.28 -1.41 30.87
N LEU A 77 6.17 -0.53 31.30
CA LEU A 77 6.05 0.92 31.06
C LEU A 77 6.32 1.29 29.60
N GLN A 78 7.26 0.62 28.93
CA GLN A 78 7.47 0.77 27.49
C GLN A 78 6.27 0.28 26.69
N LYS A 79 5.71 -0.88 27.05
CA LYS A 79 4.50 -1.41 26.40
C LYS A 79 3.33 -0.44 26.51
N LYS A 80 3.07 0.13 27.70
CA LYS A 80 2.03 1.16 27.86
C LYS A 80 2.30 2.43 27.04
N ARG A 81 3.56 2.85 26.91
CA ARG A 81 3.91 3.99 26.05
C ARG A 81 3.69 3.68 24.57
N GLN A 82 4.03 2.48 24.12
CA GLN A 82 3.77 2.01 22.76
C GLN A 82 2.26 1.93 22.49
N GLU A 83 1.48 1.31 23.39
CA GLU A 83 0.02 1.24 23.29
C GLU A 83 -0.59 2.64 23.17
N LYS A 84 -0.14 3.60 24.02
CA LYS A 84 -0.60 4.99 23.94
C LYS A 84 -0.16 5.69 22.65
N ALA A 85 1.03 5.39 22.14
CA ALA A 85 1.51 5.95 20.87
C ALA A 85 0.69 5.41 19.68
N VAL A 86 0.33 4.13 19.69
CA VAL A 86 -0.55 3.51 18.69
C VAL A 86 -1.94 4.13 18.76
N GLN A 87 -2.52 4.27 19.95
CA GLN A 87 -3.83 4.92 20.14
C GLN A 87 -3.82 6.38 19.65
N ASN A 88 -2.77 7.15 19.95
CA ASN A 88 -2.64 8.53 19.47
C ASN A 88 -2.53 8.64 17.94
N ARG A 89 -2.09 7.58 17.27
CA ARG A 89 -1.98 7.50 15.81
C ARG A 89 -3.23 6.92 15.14
N GLY A 90 -4.32 6.73 15.89
CA GLY A 90 -5.57 6.19 15.35
C GLY A 90 -5.84 4.73 15.70
N GLY A 91 -4.96 4.07 16.45
CA GLY A 91 -5.10 2.67 16.83
C GLY A 91 -4.47 1.72 15.81
N LEU A 92 -4.68 0.42 16.03
CA LEU A 92 -4.14 -0.63 15.16
C LEU A 92 -4.80 -0.59 13.77
N GLU A 93 -6.12 -0.37 13.74
CA GLU A 93 -6.94 -0.41 12.53
C GLU A 93 -6.53 0.66 11.51
N GLN A 94 -6.34 1.92 11.93
CA GLN A 94 -5.87 2.98 11.02
C GLN A 94 -4.44 2.75 10.54
N MET A 95 -3.60 2.09 11.36
CA MET A 95 -2.25 1.75 10.96
C MET A 95 -2.24 0.63 9.92
N GLU A 96 -3.11 -0.37 10.07
CA GLU A 96 -3.32 -1.44 9.09
C GLU A 96 -3.83 -0.87 7.76
N GLU A 97 -4.85 -0.02 7.79
CA GLU A 97 -5.38 0.65 6.60
C GLU A 97 -4.30 1.50 5.90
N PHE A 98 -3.49 2.23 6.67
CA PHE A 98 -2.38 3.02 6.13
C PHE A 98 -1.31 2.14 5.45
N VAL A 99 -0.95 1.01 6.05
CA VAL A 99 0.02 0.07 5.47
C VAL A 99 -0.53 -0.53 4.19
N MET A 100 -1.75 -1.09 4.24
CA MET A 100 -2.43 -1.68 3.08
C MET A 100 -2.54 -0.69 1.91
N LYS A 101 -2.90 0.55 2.20
CA LYS A 101 -3.04 1.59 1.18
C LYS A 101 -1.70 1.96 0.53
N ASN A 102 -0.62 2.02 1.31
CA ASN A 102 0.71 2.29 0.76
C ASN A 102 1.24 1.11 -0.07
N GLU A 103 1.04 -0.12 0.39
CA GLU A 103 1.41 -1.32 -0.36
C GLU A 103 0.66 -1.38 -1.69
N TYR A 104 -0.63 -1.05 -1.68
CA TYR A 104 -1.42 -0.94 -2.91
C TYR A 104 -0.86 0.12 -3.87
N TYR A 105 -0.52 1.32 -3.39
CA TYR A 105 0.05 2.36 -4.25
C TYR A 105 1.40 1.95 -4.86
N GLN A 106 2.27 1.30 -4.09
CA GLN A 106 3.53 0.78 -4.61
C GLN A 106 3.28 -0.27 -5.70
N TYR A 107 2.33 -1.17 -5.48
CA TYR A 107 1.96 -2.16 -6.49
C TYR A 107 1.44 -1.53 -7.79
N VAL A 108 0.59 -0.50 -7.69
CA VAL A 108 0.11 0.23 -8.87
C VAL A 108 1.26 0.94 -9.58
N GLU A 109 2.16 1.58 -8.85
CA GLU A 109 3.34 2.24 -9.43
C GLU A 109 4.27 1.25 -10.15
N GLU A 110 4.48 0.07 -9.58
CA GLU A 110 5.25 -1.01 -10.22
C GLU A 110 4.58 -1.47 -11.52
N LEU A 111 3.26 -1.67 -11.52
CA LEU A 111 2.51 -2.04 -12.72
C LEU A 111 2.58 -0.95 -13.80
N GLU A 112 2.44 0.32 -13.43
CA GLU A 112 2.57 1.42 -14.38
C GLU A 112 3.97 1.48 -14.99
N ASN A 113 5.01 1.27 -14.17
CA ASN A 113 6.38 1.21 -14.65
C ASN A 113 6.62 0.02 -15.57
N GLN A 114 6.10 -1.16 -15.24
CA GLN A 114 6.16 -2.33 -16.12
C GLN A 114 5.41 -2.08 -17.44
N ALA A 115 4.24 -1.45 -17.39
CA ALA A 115 3.48 -1.09 -18.58
C ALA A 115 4.22 -0.08 -19.46
N ARG A 116 4.94 0.90 -18.87
CA ARG A 116 5.80 1.84 -19.60
C ARG A 116 7.06 1.19 -20.17
N LEU A 117 7.64 0.22 -19.47
CA LEU A 117 8.81 -0.51 -19.97
C LEU A 117 8.43 -1.46 -21.11
N ASN A 118 7.24 -2.06 -21.02
CA ASN A 118 6.71 -2.98 -22.01
C ASN A 118 5.81 -2.28 -23.05
N SER A 119 5.66 -0.96 -23.00
CA SER A 119 4.90 -0.23 -24.01
C SER A 119 5.70 -0.29 -25.30
N ILE A 120 5.27 -1.17 -26.20
CA ILE A 120 5.78 -1.24 -27.56
C ILE A 120 5.36 0.06 -28.23
N ASP A 121 6.33 0.78 -28.79
CA ASP A 121 6.06 1.96 -29.60
C ASP A 121 5.18 1.52 -30.78
N PRO A 122 3.99 2.12 -31.00
CA PRO A 122 3.14 1.74 -32.11
C PRO A 122 3.83 1.88 -33.48
N GLU A 123 4.88 2.70 -33.61
CA GLU A 123 5.73 2.74 -34.82
C GLU A 123 6.69 1.55 -34.95
N MET A 124 7.02 0.85 -33.86
CA MET A 124 7.80 -0.40 -33.86
C MET A 124 6.94 -1.65 -34.14
N LEU A 125 5.61 -1.51 -34.15
CA LEU A 125 4.72 -2.53 -34.69
C LEU A 125 4.83 -2.50 -36.23
N GLU A 126 5.93 -3.04 -36.74
CA GLU A 126 6.02 -3.41 -38.15
C GLU A 126 5.02 -4.55 -38.38
N PHE A 127 3.88 -4.22 -38.95
CA PHE A 127 3.04 -5.22 -39.61
C PHE A 127 3.84 -5.72 -40.82
N ASP A 128 4.33 -6.95 -40.75
CA ASP A 128 4.93 -7.58 -41.92
C ASP A 128 3.80 -7.78 -42.94
N PRO A 129 3.81 -7.14 -44.12
CA PRO A 129 2.79 -7.35 -45.14
C PRO A 129 2.73 -8.81 -45.63
N ASN A 130 3.73 -9.65 -45.29
CA ASN A 130 3.70 -11.09 -45.53
C ASN A 130 2.86 -11.86 -44.50
N ASP A 131 2.63 -11.34 -43.30
CA ASP A 131 1.78 -12.00 -42.30
C ASP A 131 0.32 -12.03 -42.77
N ASP A 132 -0.14 -10.95 -43.40
CA ASP A 132 -1.48 -10.89 -44.01
C ASP A 132 -1.61 -11.87 -45.19
N GLN A 133 -0.55 -12.06 -45.99
CA GLN A 133 -0.54 -13.04 -47.07
C GLN A 133 -0.52 -14.48 -46.55
N ALA A 134 0.23 -14.75 -45.48
CA ALA A 134 0.28 -16.07 -44.84
C ALA A 134 -1.07 -16.44 -44.21
N LEU A 135 -1.72 -15.48 -43.53
CA LEU A 135 -3.07 -15.61 -43.00
C LEU A 135 -4.09 -15.87 -44.12
N GLN A 136 -3.98 -15.16 -45.24
CA GLN A 136 -4.89 -15.33 -46.37
C GLN A 136 -4.74 -16.70 -47.05
N LEU A 137 -3.52 -17.22 -47.18
CA LEU A 137 -3.27 -18.57 -47.69
C LEU A 137 -3.84 -19.64 -46.75
N GLN A 138 -3.62 -19.51 -45.45
CA GLN A 138 -4.18 -20.43 -44.46
C GLN A 138 -5.71 -20.42 -44.46
N GLN A 139 -6.31 -19.24 -44.65
CA GLN A 139 -7.75 -19.11 -44.76
C GLN A 139 -8.30 -19.82 -46.01
N GLN A 140 -7.64 -19.69 -47.16
CA GLN A 140 -8.04 -20.38 -48.39
C GLN A 140 -7.96 -21.91 -48.26
N GLU A 141 -6.90 -22.42 -47.62
CA GLU A 141 -6.75 -23.87 -47.38
C GLU A 141 -7.87 -24.42 -46.48
N LEU A 142 -8.23 -23.68 -45.43
CA LEU A 142 -9.34 -24.05 -44.53
C LEU A 142 -10.68 -24.03 -45.26
N GLU A 143 -10.94 -23.03 -46.10
CA GLU A 143 -12.16 -22.95 -46.90
C GLU A 143 -12.29 -24.11 -47.89
N GLU A 144 -11.19 -24.51 -48.54
CA GLU A 144 -11.18 -25.66 -49.44
C GLU A 144 -11.45 -26.97 -48.70
N MET A 145 -10.83 -27.17 -47.53
CA MET A 145 -11.07 -28.35 -46.69
C MET A 145 -12.53 -28.45 -46.24
N ILE A 146 -13.13 -27.34 -45.77
CA ILE A 146 -14.54 -27.30 -45.36
C ILE A 146 -15.45 -27.64 -46.56
N ARG A 147 -15.12 -27.12 -47.75
CA ARG A 147 -15.90 -27.39 -48.96
C ARG A 147 -15.87 -28.87 -49.34
N LEU A 148 -14.70 -29.51 -49.28
CA LEU A 148 -14.55 -30.93 -49.58
C LEU A 148 -15.31 -31.80 -48.56
N GLU A 149 -15.24 -31.46 -47.28
CA GLU A 149 -16.00 -32.15 -46.23
C GLU A 149 -17.51 -32.01 -46.45
N GLN A 150 -17.99 -30.83 -46.85
CA GLN A 150 -19.40 -30.62 -47.20
C GLN A 150 -19.83 -31.48 -48.39
N GLU A 151 -19.02 -31.54 -49.45
CA GLU A 151 -19.30 -32.37 -50.62
C GLU A 151 -19.35 -33.87 -50.28
N GLU A 152 -18.45 -34.34 -49.41
CA GLU A 152 -18.47 -35.72 -48.92
C GLU A 152 -19.73 -36.01 -48.09
N LEU A 153 -20.10 -35.11 -47.18
CA LEU A 153 -21.30 -35.24 -46.37
C LEU A 153 -22.57 -35.21 -47.21
N GLU A 154 -22.64 -34.37 -48.25
CA GLU A 154 -23.75 -34.34 -49.20
C GLU A 154 -23.84 -35.63 -50.00
N ALA A 155 -22.71 -36.18 -50.46
CA ALA A 155 -22.69 -37.47 -51.14
C ALA A 155 -23.16 -38.60 -50.22
N LEU A 156 -22.72 -38.63 -48.96
CA LEU A 156 -23.18 -39.60 -47.97
C LEU A 156 -24.68 -39.43 -47.67
N ALA A 157 -25.16 -38.20 -47.49
CA ALA A 157 -26.58 -37.91 -47.29
C ALA A 157 -27.42 -38.37 -48.47
N ALA A 158 -26.99 -38.09 -49.71
CA ALA A 158 -27.68 -38.53 -50.92
C ALA A 158 -27.72 -40.07 -51.03
N THR A 159 -26.63 -40.77 -50.68
CA THR A 159 -26.65 -42.24 -50.63
C THR A 159 -27.59 -42.77 -49.55
N PHE A 160 -27.66 -42.12 -48.40
CA PHE A 160 -28.58 -42.49 -47.32
C PHE A 160 -30.04 -42.26 -47.71
N GLU A 161 -30.39 -41.12 -48.29
CA GLU A 161 -31.74 -40.82 -48.80
C GLU A 161 -32.18 -41.80 -49.89
N ASN A 162 -31.28 -42.15 -50.82
CA ASN A 162 -31.57 -43.16 -51.84
C ASN A 162 -31.85 -44.54 -51.24
N ASN A 163 -31.10 -44.94 -50.20
CA ASN A 163 -31.34 -46.21 -49.51
C ASN A 163 -32.63 -46.19 -48.66
N LEU A 164 -33.00 -45.06 -48.07
CA LEU A 164 -34.27 -44.89 -47.37
C LEU A 164 -35.47 -44.96 -48.33
N ASN A 165 -35.37 -44.30 -49.49
CA ASN A 165 -36.43 -44.31 -50.51
C ASN A 165 -36.65 -45.71 -51.09
N LEU A 166 -35.59 -46.49 -51.32
CA LEU A 166 -35.68 -47.88 -51.78
C LEU A 166 -36.36 -48.81 -50.75
N ASN A 167 -36.12 -48.61 -49.46
CA ASN A 167 -36.78 -49.39 -48.40
C ASN A 167 -38.25 -48.98 -48.21
N SER A 168 -38.62 -47.72 -48.46
CA SER A 168 -40.00 -47.24 -48.37
C SER A 168 -40.92 -47.69 -49.52
N GLN A 169 -40.36 -48.18 -50.63
CA GLN A 169 -41.13 -48.76 -51.74
C GLN A 169 -41.21 -50.28 -51.71
N ALA A 170 -40.63 -50.92 -50.69
CA ALA A 170 -40.62 -52.37 -50.50
C ALA A 170 -41.65 -52.86 -49.46
N GLU A 171 -42.49 -51.98 -48.91
CA GLU A 171 -43.74 -52.28 -48.19
C GLU A 171 -44.96 -52.01 -49.08
#